data_AF-A0A940TFU4-F1
#
_entry.id   AF-A0A940TFU4-F1
#
_cell.length_a   1.000
_cell.length_b   1.000
_cell.length_c   1.000
_cell.angle_alpha   90.00
_cell.angle_beta   90.00
_cell.angle_gamma   90.00
#
_symmetry.space_group_name_H-M   'P 1'
#
loop_
_entity.id
_entity.type
_entity.pdbx_description
1 polymer ?
#
loop_
_entity_poly.entity_id
_entity_poly.type
_entity_poly.pdbx_seq_one_letter_code
_entity_poly.pdbx_strand_id
1 'polypeptide(L)'
;MKIKLLFLSLVAVAAMSLSACSNTDSSSDVSIPDSSNAESIITTTTTTTTTTTTPKPEETPTETTTTTEASQSEQTSVTTTTTTPETTTTTKTSEETKKTTTTTTKKPTTTTKVTTTKKPTTTTTTTTAIKADPIYEEYGHDGVAIEKFKTRIDKNTQIPVINISTKDSKQIVSLENYVDCIVDVFSCDEEFKMSATKAGVRVRGNSSAFYGDVAQILKNQVPYRIKFEKKQNMLGLNDGAKCKSWVLLKSNWNVIADYLAFKLGDKIVGETNFCSDCTFVHVYVNKAFKGVYLLCEQTQVNENRVDVTEPESNYKGTDIGYLVEIDNYAEEPFFDVNYANATMTDIQGTTRKFEAAQYSIKSDIYSDAQKQFISKYINGVFEIMYEACENENYLTFDENYNLVKAPYSNAKDTIAAVADIDSIVNSYILEEICCDNDCGEGSFFMCVDFSKDSKYQKLTFTAPWDYNWGYEDRVKGKYHAAAFNQSSFVNQYGDRTNPWFVLLMTEDWFQDLVKARWNEVYTSKGLIGITKDAKALCETYFDDLSKKQEYAPYSGMDLADWVLERMKWLDKQWG
;
A
#
# COMPACT_ATOMS: atom_id res chain seq x y z
N MET A 1 -3.82 13.05 -33.81
CA MET A 1 -2.38 12.97 -33.48
C MET A 1 -2.03 14.16 -32.59
N LYS A 2 -2.16 14.02 -31.27
CA LYS A 2 -1.87 15.08 -30.29
C LYS A 2 -0.50 14.78 -29.67
N ILE A 3 0.41 15.74 -29.81
CA ILE A 3 1.78 15.69 -29.31
C ILE A 3 1.72 15.80 -27.77
N LYS A 4 2.13 14.74 -27.07
CA LYS A 4 2.40 14.78 -25.62
C LYS A 4 3.70 15.55 -25.42
N LEU A 5 3.62 16.67 -24.71
CA LEU A 5 4.77 17.43 -24.22
C LEU A 5 5.26 16.72 -22.95
N LEU A 6 6.42 16.06 -23.01
CA LEU A 6 7.09 15.57 -21.80
C LEU A 6 7.59 16.78 -21.00
N PHE A 7 7.02 17.00 -19.82
CA PHE A 7 7.66 17.83 -18.79
C PHE A 7 8.76 16.99 -18.13
N LEU A 8 10.01 17.32 -18.45
CA LEU A 8 11.18 16.78 -17.78
C LEU A 8 11.42 17.63 -16.52
N SER A 9 10.93 17.20 -15.36
CA SER A 9 11.29 17.81 -14.07
C SER A 9 12.70 17.37 -13.69
N LEU A 10 13.66 18.27 -13.85
CA LEU A 10 15.05 18.10 -13.43
C LEU A 10 15.11 18.16 -11.89
N VAL A 11 15.23 17.01 -11.22
CA VAL A 11 15.48 16.97 -9.76
C VAL A 11 16.95 17.29 -9.52
N ALA A 12 17.21 18.45 -8.92
CA ALA A 12 18.52 18.85 -8.47
C ALA A 12 18.93 18.00 -7.25
N VAL A 13 20.10 17.36 -7.33
CA VAL A 13 20.77 16.72 -6.20
C VAL A 13 21.31 17.82 -5.29
N ALA A 14 20.63 18.10 -4.18
CA ALA A 14 21.14 19.00 -3.15
C ALA A 14 22.03 18.21 -2.17
N ALA A 15 23.35 18.41 -2.29
CA ALA A 15 24.30 18.04 -1.26
C ALA A 15 24.18 19.02 -0.09
N MET A 16 23.74 18.53 1.08
CA MET A 16 23.72 19.33 2.31
C MET A 16 25.14 19.47 2.87
N SER A 17 25.73 20.66 2.72
CA SER A 17 26.82 21.13 3.56
C SER A 17 26.22 21.86 4.75
N LEU A 18 26.52 21.41 5.98
CA LEU A 18 26.21 22.15 7.20
C LEU A 18 26.91 23.52 7.17
N SER A 19 26.15 24.58 7.37
CA SER A 19 26.67 25.84 7.91
C SER A 19 25.67 26.43 8.88
N ALA A 20 26.12 26.53 10.12
CA ALA A 20 25.44 27.21 11.20
C ALA A 20 25.53 28.74 11.01
N CYS A 21 24.42 29.44 11.19
CA CYS A 21 24.41 30.85 11.58
C CYS A 21 23.28 31.08 12.59
N SER A 22 23.69 31.29 13.84
CA SER A 22 22.95 32.04 14.86
C SER A 22 23.33 33.52 14.77
N ASN A 23 22.39 34.42 15.09
CA ASN A 23 22.56 35.77 15.66
C ASN A 23 21.18 36.49 15.65
N THR A 24 20.74 37.34 16.60
CA THR A 24 21.31 38.17 17.70
C THR A 24 20.30 38.19 18.88
N ASP A 25 20.54 38.59 20.14
CA ASP A 25 21.20 39.74 20.82
C ASP A 25 21.49 39.31 22.29
N SER A 26 22.38 39.84 23.15
CA SER A 26 23.11 41.11 23.26
C SER A 26 24.27 40.99 24.29
N SER A 27 25.29 41.85 24.12
CA SER A 27 26.15 42.51 25.12
C SER A 27 27.62 42.05 25.39
N SER A 28 28.48 43.07 25.21
CA SER A 28 29.83 43.40 25.77
C SER A 28 31.09 42.61 25.37
N ASP A 29 31.90 43.30 24.55
CA ASP A 29 33.35 43.59 24.65
C ASP A 29 34.39 42.44 24.80
N VAL A 30 35.31 42.36 23.83
CA VAL A 30 36.76 42.71 23.95
C VAL A 30 37.58 42.11 22.75
N SER A 31 38.14 43.02 21.92
CA SER A 31 39.37 43.03 21.08
C SER A 31 39.89 41.82 20.24
N ILE A 32 39.93 42.00 18.89
CA ILE A 32 41.07 42.05 17.88
C ILE A 32 42.26 41.03 18.00
N PRO A 33 43.01 40.58 16.94
CA PRO A 33 42.98 40.76 15.45
C PRO A 33 42.95 39.43 14.62
N ASP A 34 42.41 39.40 13.39
CA ASP A 34 43.04 39.61 12.05
C ASP A 34 44.00 38.49 11.56
N SER A 35 43.65 37.82 10.45
CA SER A 35 44.56 37.62 9.31
C SER A 35 43.84 37.08 8.07
N SER A 36 44.15 37.77 6.98
CA SER A 36 43.83 37.54 5.58
C SER A 36 44.44 36.25 5.00
N ASN A 37 43.76 35.62 4.03
CA ASN A 37 44.16 35.77 2.62
C ASN A 37 43.25 34.99 1.67
N ALA A 38 42.92 35.69 0.60
CA ALA A 38 42.24 35.21 -0.60
C ALA A 38 43.20 34.42 -1.49
N GLU A 39 42.65 33.54 -2.33
CA GLU A 39 43.09 33.43 -3.71
C GLU A 39 41.95 32.95 -4.62
N SER A 40 41.78 33.71 -5.70
CA SER A 40 40.76 33.65 -6.73
C SER A 40 41.23 32.86 -7.95
N ILE A 41 40.36 32.12 -8.62
CA ILE A 41 40.49 31.87 -10.07
C ILE A 41 39.11 31.97 -10.74
N ILE A 42 39.03 32.89 -11.71
CA ILE A 42 37.93 33.16 -12.65
C ILE A 42 38.19 32.34 -13.93
N THR A 43 37.16 31.77 -14.56
CA THR A 43 37.15 31.56 -16.02
C THR A 43 35.71 31.62 -16.56
N THR A 44 35.56 32.32 -17.69
CA THR A 44 34.32 32.85 -18.25
C THR A 44 33.96 32.16 -19.58
N THR A 45 32.64 32.03 -19.85
CA THR A 45 31.93 32.00 -21.17
C THR A 45 32.18 30.81 -22.13
N THR A 46 31.18 30.26 -22.84
CA THR A 46 30.39 30.91 -23.90
C THR A 46 29.18 30.04 -24.32
N THR A 47 28.07 30.69 -24.70
CA THR A 47 26.82 30.11 -25.24
C THR A 47 26.79 30.21 -26.77
N THR A 48 26.19 29.25 -27.49
CA THR A 48 25.85 29.41 -28.91
C THR A 48 24.52 28.72 -29.24
N THR A 49 23.64 29.46 -29.89
CA THR A 49 22.31 29.07 -30.40
C THR A 49 22.42 28.81 -31.90
N THR A 50 21.67 27.86 -32.46
CA THR A 50 21.48 27.76 -33.91
C THR A 50 20.08 27.25 -34.25
N THR A 51 19.43 28.00 -35.15
CA THR A 51 18.12 27.78 -35.76
C THR A 51 18.28 27.12 -37.13
N THR A 52 17.39 26.21 -37.55
CA THR A 52 17.25 25.86 -38.98
C THR A 52 15.82 25.39 -39.31
N THR A 53 15.36 25.83 -40.49
CA THR A 53 14.03 25.73 -41.11
C THR A 53 13.82 24.52 -42.04
N THR A 54 12.54 24.26 -42.33
CA THR A 54 11.77 23.22 -43.08
C THR A 54 12.18 22.88 -44.54
N PRO A 55 11.61 21.82 -45.19
CA PRO A 55 10.38 21.98 -46.01
C PRO A 55 9.36 20.79 -46.10
N LYS A 56 8.15 21.13 -46.61
CA LYS A 56 6.91 20.35 -46.94
C LYS A 56 7.05 19.56 -48.27
N PRO A 57 6.14 18.61 -48.62
CA PRO A 57 5.04 18.85 -49.61
C PRO A 57 3.68 18.15 -49.26
N GLU A 58 2.48 18.75 -49.36
CA GLU A 58 1.56 18.99 -50.52
C GLU A 58 0.57 17.80 -50.75
N GLU A 59 -0.67 17.83 -50.20
CA GLU A 59 -2.00 18.20 -50.79
C GLU A 59 -2.75 17.09 -51.61
N THR A 60 -3.78 16.42 -51.04
CA THR A 60 -5.28 16.46 -51.28
C THR A 60 -5.79 15.56 -52.45
N PRO A 61 -7.11 15.22 -52.63
CA PRO A 61 -8.33 15.43 -51.81
C PRO A 61 -9.41 14.29 -51.77
N THR A 62 -10.49 14.57 -51.01
CA THR A 62 -11.91 14.11 -51.15
C THR A 62 -12.22 12.64 -50.76
N GLU A 63 -13.33 12.29 -50.09
CA GLU A 63 -14.73 12.63 -50.41
C GLU A 63 -15.68 12.48 -49.20
N THR A 64 -16.73 13.30 -49.21
CA THR A 64 -17.86 13.32 -48.27
C THR A 64 -18.95 12.37 -48.76
N THR A 65 -19.63 11.65 -47.87
CA THR A 65 -21.04 11.27 -48.14
C THR A 65 -21.83 11.13 -46.85
N THR A 66 -22.75 12.08 -46.68
CA THR A 66 -23.90 12.05 -45.80
C THR A 66 -24.98 11.19 -46.46
N THR A 67 -25.66 10.31 -45.71
CA THR A 67 -27.05 9.97 -46.05
C THR A 67 -27.86 9.71 -44.78
N THR A 68 -29.00 10.40 -44.74
CA THR A 68 -30.08 10.41 -43.76
C THR A 68 -31.16 9.40 -44.18
N GLU A 69 -32.14 9.19 -43.29
CA GLU A 69 -33.47 8.56 -43.49
C GLU A 69 -33.55 7.03 -43.36
N ALA A 70 -34.62 6.41 -42.85
CA ALA A 70 -35.78 6.81 -42.04
C ALA A 70 -36.52 5.52 -41.62
N SER A 71 -37.41 5.66 -40.64
CA SER A 71 -38.35 4.70 -40.05
C SER A 71 -39.07 3.71 -40.98
N GLN A 72 -39.44 2.55 -40.41
CA GLN A 72 -40.81 2.01 -40.24
C GLN A 72 -40.70 0.63 -39.53
N SER A 73 -41.13 0.50 -38.28
CA SER A 73 -42.47 0.06 -37.84
C SER A 73 -42.94 -1.27 -38.41
N GLU A 74 -42.98 -2.31 -37.59
CA GLU A 74 -44.07 -3.28 -37.63
C GLU A 74 -44.35 -3.85 -36.23
N GLN A 75 -45.63 -4.05 -35.99
CA GLN A 75 -46.31 -4.19 -34.71
C GLN A 75 -46.93 -5.60 -34.70
N THR A 76 -46.79 -6.36 -33.63
CA THR A 76 -47.68 -7.53 -33.38
C THR A 76 -47.74 -7.87 -31.88
N SER A 77 -48.68 -7.19 -31.23
CA SER A 77 -49.73 -7.68 -30.31
C SER A 77 -49.66 -9.07 -29.62
N VAL A 78 -50.06 -9.04 -28.32
CA VAL A 78 -50.93 -9.98 -27.56
C VAL A 78 -50.26 -11.22 -26.95
N THR A 79 -50.47 -11.67 -25.70
CA THR A 79 -51.23 -11.25 -24.50
C THR A 79 -50.82 -12.12 -23.30
N THR A 80 -50.92 -11.53 -22.10
CA THR A 80 -50.82 -12.08 -20.74
C THR A 80 -51.63 -13.36 -20.48
N THR A 81 -51.10 -14.31 -19.71
CA THR A 81 -51.94 -15.08 -18.76
C THR A 81 -51.13 -15.65 -17.58
N THR A 82 -51.58 -15.26 -16.39
CA THR A 82 -51.28 -15.79 -15.06
C THR A 82 -51.85 -17.19 -14.87
N THR A 83 -51.15 -18.10 -14.17
CA THR A 83 -51.77 -19.03 -13.19
C THR A 83 -50.73 -19.84 -12.40
N THR A 84 -50.81 -19.75 -11.07
CA THR A 84 -50.44 -20.80 -10.09
C THR A 84 -51.52 -21.89 -10.10
N PRO A 85 -51.25 -23.13 -9.63
CA PRO A 85 -51.81 -23.51 -8.32
C PRO A 85 -50.93 -24.47 -7.46
N GLU A 86 -51.43 -24.64 -6.23
CA GLU A 86 -50.88 -25.25 -5.02
C GLU A 86 -50.57 -26.77 -5.01
N THR A 87 -49.57 -27.10 -4.19
CA THR A 87 -49.48 -28.11 -3.09
C THR A 87 -50.28 -29.42 -3.16
N THR A 88 -49.61 -30.57 -2.97
CA THR A 88 -49.94 -31.57 -1.92
C THR A 88 -48.74 -32.50 -1.61
N THR A 89 -48.51 -32.64 -0.31
CA THR A 89 -47.59 -33.44 0.51
C THR A 89 -47.68 -34.96 0.31
N THR A 90 -46.57 -35.71 0.47
CA THR A 90 -46.53 -36.91 1.34
C THR A 90 -45.11 -37.20 1.85
N THR A 91 -45.07 -37.33 3.17
CA THR A 91 -44.02 -37.53 4.15
C THR A 91 -43.30 -38.89 4.09
N LYS A 92 -42.00 -38.91 4.44
CA LYS A 92 -41.42 -39.94 5.33
C LYS A 92 -40.23 -39.37 6.14
N THR A 93 -40.53 -39.16 7.42
CA THR A 93 -39.70 -39.08 8.65
C THR A 93 -38.69 -40.26 8.71
N SER A 94 -37.59 -40.30 9.47
CA SER A 94 -37.08 -39.66 10.70
C SER A 94 -35.55 -39.98 10.74
N GLU A 95 -34.66 -39.19 11.33
CA GLU A 95 -34.43 -39.15 12.78
C GLU A 95 -33.59 -37.91 13.17
N GLU A 96 -33.90 -37.45 14.37
CA GLU A 96 -33.56 -36.17 14.97
C GLU A 96 -32.54 -36.42 16.10
N THR A 97 -31.40 -35.72 16.07
CA THR A 97 -30.61 -35.52 17.28
C THR A 97 -30.16 -34.07 17.37
N LYS A 98 -31.05 -33.27 17.98
CA LYS A 98 -30.80 -32.13 18.86
C LYS A 98 -29.32 -31.80 19.08
N LYS A 99 -28.81 -30.73 18.46
CA LYS A 99 -27.56 -30.08 18.86
C LYS A 99 -27.83 -28.62 19.18
N THR A 100 -27.79 -28.37 20.49
CA THR A 100 -27.85 -27.08 21.16
C THR A 100 -26.93 -26.06 20.51
N THR A 101 -27.50 -24.90 20.21
CA THR A 101 -26.82 -23.67 19.82
C THR A 101 -25.81 -23.25 20.89
N THR A 102 -24.53 -23.36 20.58
CA THR A 102 -23.47 -22.67 21.33
C THR A 102 -22.93 -21.57 20.43
N THR A 103 -23.35 -20.35 20.71
CA THR A 103 -22.72 -19.10 20.27
C THR A 103 -21.23 -19.20 20.59
N THR A 104 -20.38 -19.37 19.56
CA THR A 104 -18.94 -19.34 19.74
C THR A 104 -18.50 -17.92 19.49
N THR A 105 -18.45 -17.14 20.57
CA THR A 105 -17.73 -15.87 20.64
C THR A 105 -16.28 -16.13 20.23
N LYS A 106 -15.87 -15.61 19.06
CA LYS A 106 -14.46 -15.50 18.69
C LYS A 106 -13.76 -14.68 19.79
N LYS A 107 -12.86 -15.35 20.51
CA LYS A 107 -11.93 -14.80 21.51
C LYS A 107 -10.57 -14.56 20.81
N PRO A 108 -9.71 -13.67 21.33
CA PRO A 108 -8.87 -12.79 20.54
C PRO A 108 -7.73 -13.53 19.84
N THR A 109 -7.50 -13.15 18.59
CA THR A 109 -6.33 -13.51 17.77
C THR A 109 -5.07 -13.15 18.54
N THR A 110 -4.29 -14.16 18.92
CA THR A 110 -2.93 -13.97 19.43
C THR A 110 -2.03 -14.07 18.20
N THR A 111 -1.57 -12.93 17.69
CA THR A 111 -0.52 -12.86 16.67
C THR A 111 0.65 -13.72 17.16
N THR A 112 0.90 -14.86 16.51
CA THR A 112 2.07 -15.68 16.83
C THR A 112 3.27 -14.93 16.28
N LYS A 113 3.87 -14.07 17.12
CA LYS A 113 5.11 -13.37 16.78
C LYS A 113 6.13 -14.41 16.31
N VAL A 114 6.60 -14.29 15.06
CA VAL A 114 7.85 -14.89 14.60
C VAL A 114 8.97 -14.25 15.40
N THR A 115 9.23 -14.80 16.58
CA THR A 115 10.33 -14.38 17.45
C THR A 115 11.31 -15.52 17.40
N THR A 116 12.36 -15.38 16.59
CA THR A 116 13.46 -16.35 16.49
C THR A 116 14.14 -16.46 17.86
N THR A 117 13.73 -17.44 18.66
CA THR A 117 14.46 -17.81 19.88
C THR A 117 15.50 -18.85 19.51
N LYS A 118 16.57 -18.40 18.86
CA LYS A 118 17.68 -19.27 18.46
C LYS A 118 18.35 -19.86 19.69
N LYS A 119 18.04 -21.12 20.01
CA LYS A 119 18.82 -21.90 20.98
C LYS A 119 20.16 -22.30 20.34
N PRO A 120 21.31 -22.07 20.98
CA PRO A 120 22.59 -22.45 20.41
C PRO A 120 22.67 -23.97 20.27
N THR A 121 22.77 -24.46 19.04
CA THR A 121 22.96 -25.88 18.74
C THR A 121 24.40 -26.13 18.29
N THR A 122 25.19 -26.71 19.18
CA THR A 122 26.54 -27.21 18.88
C THR A 122 26.42 -28.48 18.05
N THR A 123 26.73 -28.41 16.76
CA THR A 123 26.73 -29.61 15.88
C THR A 123 28.16 -30.10 15.68
N THR A 124 28.41 -31.34 16.09
CA THR A 124 29.67 -32.09 15.87
C THR A 124 29.78 -32.50 14.40
N THR A 125 30.86 -32.07 13.73
CA THR A 125 31.12 -32.40 12.31
C THR A 125 31.47 -33.87 12.15
N THR A 126 30.57 -34.65 11.53
CA THR A 126 30.90 -35.96 10.94
C THR A 126 30.87 -35.79 9.42
N THR A 127 31.96 -36.16 8.74
CA THR A 127 32.15 -36.04 7.28
C THR A 127 31.19 -36.96 6.52
N THR A 128 29.94 -36.54 6.38
CA THR A 128 28.98 -37.13 5.45
C THR A 128 28.96 -36.29 4.18
N ALA A 129 28.85 -36.90 3.00
CA ALA A 129 28.72 -36.17 1.74
C ALA A 129 27.52 -35.20 1.83
N ILE A 130 27.75 -33.91 1.53
CA ILE A 130 26.70 -32.90 1.53
C ILE A 130 25.70 -33.26 0.43
N LYS A 131 24.49 -33.68 0.83
CA LYS A 131 23.40 -33.98 -0.10
C LYS A 131 22.69 -32.68 -0.45
N ALA A 132 22.95 -32.16 -1.64
CA ALA A 132 22.26 -30.99 -2.17
C ALA A 132 21.00 -31.39 -2.96
N ASP A 133 20.03 -30.48 -3.02
CA ASP A 133 18.84 -30.65 -3.84
C ASP A 133 19.23 -30.61 -5.35
N PRO A 134 18.87 -31.63 -6.16
CA PRO A 134 19.16 -31.63 -7.59
C PRO A 134 18.60 -30.42 -8.35
N ILE A 135 17.59 -29.73 -7.82
CA ILE A 135 16.98 -28.56 -8.46
C ILE A 135 17.97 -27.40 -8.63
N TYR A 136 19.02 -27.31 -7.80
CA TYR A 136 20.05 -26.29 -7.98
C TYR A 136 20.77 -26.45 -9.33
N GLU A 137 21.10 -27.69 -9.70
CA GLU A 137 21.77 -27.99 -10.97
C GLU A 137 20.84 -27.74 -12.17
N GLU A 138 19.54 -28.02 -12.04
CA GLU A 138 18.52 -27.69 -13.05
C GLU A 138 18.49 -26.17 -13.35
N TYR A 139 18.83 -25.35 -12.37
CA TYR A 139 18.89 -23.88 -12.48
C TYR A 139 20.30 -23.34 -12.72
N GLY A 140 21.30 -24.20 -12.95
CA GLY A 140 22.68 -23.80 -13.25
C GLY A 140 23.50 -23.39 -12.02
N HIS A 141 23.18 -23.93 -10.84
CA HIS A 141 23.90 -23.68 -9.58
C HIS A 141 24.49 -24.96 -8.99
N ASP A 142 25.76 -24.92 -8.59
CA ASP A 142 26.40 -26.00 -7.82
C ASP A 142 25.72 -26.14 -6.44
N GLY A 143 24.96 -27.23 -6.28
CA GLY A 143 24.19 -27.47 -5.06
C GLY A 143 25.05 -27.62 -3.80
N VAL A 144 26.24 -28.22 -3.92
CA VAL A 144 27.17 -28.37 -2.78
C VAL A 144 27.72 -27.01 -2.36
N ALA A 145 28.00 -26.13 -3.33
CA ALA A 145 28.42 -24.77 -3.04
C ALA A 145 27.31 -23.95 -2.34
N ILE A 146 26.04 -24.17 -2.71
CA ILE A 146 24.89 -23.53 -2.05
C ILE A 146 24.76 -23.99 -0.59
N GLU A 147 24.83 -25.29 -0.31
CA GLU A 147 24.71 -25.79 1.07
C GLU A 147 25.87 -25.34 1.98
N LYS A 148 27.09 -25.24 1.44
CA LYS A 148 28.22 -24.61 2.14
C LYS A 148 27.98 -23.13 2.40
N PHE A 149 27.40 -22.41 1.43
CA PHE A 149 27.01 -21.01 1.58
C PHE A 149 25.98 -20.83 2.70
N LYS A 150 24.89 -21.63 2.69
CA LYS A 150 23.83 -21.58 3.71
C LYS A 150 24.40 -21.82 5.12
N THR A 151 25.22 -22.85 5.28
CA THR A 151 25.91 -23.15 6.56
C THR A 151 26.78 -21.99 7.06
N ARG A 152 27.45 -21.27 6.15
CA ARG A 152 28.26 -20.10 6.53
C ARG A 152 27.38 -18.93 6.95
N ILE A 153 26.32 -18.62 6.20
CA ILE A 153 25.45 -17.49 6.53
C ILE A 153 24.68 -17.75 7.83
N ASP A 154 24.20 -18.97 8.04
CA ASP A 154 23.40 -19.35 9.22
C ASP A 154 24.13 -19.13 10.57
N LYS A 155 25.46 -19.18 10.55
CA LYS A 155 26.29 -18.89 11.73
C LYS A 155 26.42 -17.40 12.05
N ASN A 156 26.10 -16.52 11.10
CA ASN A 156 26.40 -15.09 11.14
C ASN A 156 25.15 -14.20 11.06
N THR A 157 23.96 -14.77 11.26
CA THR A 157 22.72 -14.01 11.32
C THR A 157 21.72 -14.64 12.27
N GLN A 158 20.85 -13.79 12.81
CA GLN A 158 19.68 -14.13 13.61
C GLN A 158 18.37 -13.79 12.89
N ILE A 159 18.45 -13.12 11.73
CA ILE A 159 17.32 -12.79 10.87
C ILE A 159 17.16 -13.89 9.81
N PRO A 160 15.91 -14.33 9.50
CA PRO A 160 15.67 -15.29 8.44
C PRO A 160 16.28 -14.86 7.10
N VAL A 161 16.78 -15.83 6.35
CA VAL A 161 17.42 -15.60 5.05
C VAL A 161 16.55 -16.14 3.95
N ILE A 162 16.26 -15.30 2.97
CA ILE A 162 15.69 -15.69 1.68
C ILE A 162 16.82 -15.70 0.65
N ASN A 163 17.13 -16.89 0.14
CA ASN A 163 18.07 -17.05 -0.96
C ASN A 163 17.31 -17.26 -2.27
N ILE A 164 17.66 -16.47 -3.27
CA ILE A 164 17.08 -16.49 -4.61
C ILE A 164 18.19 -16.90 -5.58
N SER A 165 18.05 -18.07 -6.19
CA SER A 165 18.97 -18.56 -7.22
C SER A 165 18.26 -18.47 -8.58
N THR A 166 18.55 -17.43 -9.35
CA THR A 166 17.99 -17.24 -10.69
C THR A 166 18.62 -18.22 -11.67
N LYS A 167 17.85 -18.72 -12.64
CA LYS A 167 18.36 -19.62 -13.67
C LYS A 167 19.58 -19.03 -14.37
N ASP A 168 20.65 -19.81 -14.44
CA ASP A 168 21.95 -19.44 -15.05
C ASP A 168 22.54 -18.13 -14.50
N SER A 169 22.23 -17.80 -13.24
CA SER A 169 22.65 -16.55 -12.57
C SER A 169 22.22 -15.26 -13.30
N LYS A 170 21.10 -15.29 -14.04
CA LYS A 170 20.55 -14.13 -14.75
C LYS A 170 20.25 -12.94 -13.81
N GLN A 171 20.52 -11.73 -14.29
CA GLN A 171 20.22 -10.51 -13.55
C GLN A 171 18.71 -10.21 -13.50
N ILE A 172 18.26 -9.62 -12.39
CA ILE A 172 16.86 -9.23 -12.16
C ILE A 172 16.77 -7.71 -12.37
N VAL A 173 16.35 -7.27 -13.56
CA VAL A 173 16.34 -5.84 -13.93
C VAL A 173 15.01 -5.34 -14.49
N SER A 174 14.06 -6.23 -14.76
CA SER A 174 12.76 -5.86 -15.35
C SER A 174 11.71 -5.59 -14.27
N LEU A 175 10.88 -4.56 -14.50
CA LEU A 175 9.68 -4.27 -13.73
C LEU A 175 8.48 -5.16 -14.13
N GLU A 176 8.53 -5.76 -15.31
CA GLU A 176 7.39 -6.49 -15.89
C GLU A 176 7.68 -8.00 -15.96
N ASN A 177 8.84 -8.35 -16.51
CA ASN A 177 9.17 -9.72 -16.85
C ASN A 177 9.82 -10.44 -15.67
N TYR A 178 9.24 -11.58 -15.30
CA TYR A 178 9.81 -12.47 -14.30
C TYR A 178 11.02 -13.23 -14.84
N VAL A 179 12.06 -13.33 -14.02
CA VAL A 179 13.20 -14.22 -14.21
C VAL A 179 12.93 -15.51 -13.44
N ASP A 180 13.01 -16.65 -14.12
CA ASP A 180 12.89 -17.95 -13.47
C ASP A 180 13.95 -18.12 -12.38
N CYS A 181 13.53 -18.57 -11.21
CA CYS A 181 14.40 -18.81 -10.06
C CYS A 181 13.91 -19.97 -9.20
N ILE A 182 14.75 -20.35 -8.25
CA ILE A 182 14.37 -21.10 -7.07
C ILE A 182 14.59 -20.23 -5.83
N VAL A 183 13.71 -20.38 -4.86
CA VAL A 183 13.77 -19.68 -3.58
C VAL A 183 13.84 -20.70 -2.45
N ASP A 184 14.76 -20.50 -1.52
CA ASP A 184 14.85 -21.25 -0.26
C ASP A 184 14.93 -20.30 0.94
N VAL A 185 14.46 -20.77 2.09
CA VAL A 185 14.42 -20.01 3.34
C VAL A 185 15.16 -20.78 4.43
N PHE A 186 16.11 -20.12 5.09
CA PHE A 186 16.92 -20.69 6.17
C PHE A 186 17.27 -19.64 7.24
N SER A 187 18.04 -20.01 8.26
CA SER A 187 18.33 -19.16 9.42
C SER A 187 17.09 -18.71 10.20
N CYS A 188 16.13 -19.62 10.30
CA CYS A 188 14.91 -19.52 11.07
C CYS A 188 14.62 -20.87 11.73
N ASP A 189 13.59 -20.91 12.59
CA ASP A 189 13.14 -22.15 13.22
C ASP A 189 12.73 -23.17 12.15
N GLU A 190 12.87 -24.47 12.45
CA GLU A 190 12.72 -25.56 11.48
C GLU A 190 11.36 -25.54 10.76
N GLU A 191 10.28 -25.14 11.46
CA GLU A 191 8.93 -25.06 10.90
C GLU A 191 8.75 -23.96 9.83
N PHE A 192 9.64 -22.95 9.83
CA PHE A 192 9.62 -21.84 8.88
C PHE A 192 10.61 -22.01 7.73
N LYS A 193 11.46 -23.04 7.77
CA LYS A 193 12.40 -23.32 6.69
C LYS A 193 11.65 -23.77 5.43
N MET A 194 12.17 -23.35 4.29
CA MET A 194 11.64 -23.74 2.98
C MET A 194 12.77 -24.28 2.11
N SER A 195 12.60 -25.49 1.59
CA SER A 195 13.50 -26.05 0.59
C SER A 195 13.40 -25.28 -0.74
N ALA A 196 14.40 -25.45 -1.60
CA ALA A 196 14.44 -24.79 -2.91
C ALA A 196 13.16 -25.05 -3.71
N THR A 197 12.41 -23.97 -3.99
CA THR A 197 11.08 -24.02 -4.58
C THR A 197 11.02 -23.12 -5.82
N LYS A 198 10.47 -23.64 -6.92
CA LYS A 198 10.35 -22.92 -8.20
C LYS A 198 9.49 -21.66 -8.08
N ALA A 199 10.01 -20.56 -8.63
CA ALA A 199 9.35 -19.27 -8.68
C ALA A 199 9.84 -18.43 -9.87
N GLY A 200 9.19 -17.29 -10.09
CA GLY A 200 9.76 -16.17 -10.80
C GLY A 200 10.08 -15.03 -9.84
N VAL A 201 11.07 -14.22 -10.18
CA VAL A 201 11.38 -12.95 -9.48
C VAL A 201 11.51 -11.79 -10.46
N ARG A 202 11.00 -10.62 -10.09
CA ARG A 202 11.18 -9.36 -10.84
C ARG A 202 11.42 -8.18 -9.89
N VAL A 203 11.92 -7.07 -10.42
CA VAL A 203 11.92 -5.80 -9.69
C VAL A 203 10.47 -5.28 -9.63
N ARG A 204 10.13 -4.55 -8.57
CA ARG A 204 8.81 -3.91 -8.42
C ARG A 204 8.96 -2.45 -7.97
N GLY A 205 7.84 -1.74 -7.93
CA GLY A 205 7.80 -0.33 -7.52
C GLY A 205 8.16 0.61 -8.67
N ASN A 206 7.97 1.91 -8.43
CA ASN A 206 8.18 2.95 -9.41
C ASN A 206 9.50 3.70 -9.10
N SER A 207 9.44 4.78 -8.34
CA SER A 207 10.61 5.56 -7.90
C SER A 207 11.62 4.70 -7.11
N SER A 208 11.14 3.76 -6.28
CA SER A 208 11.96 2.82 -5.51
C SER A 208 12.76 1.83 -6.38
N ALA A 209 12.38 1.69 -7.64
CA ALA A 209 13.10 0.95 -8.68
C ALA A 209 13.66 1.86 -9.79
N PHE A 210 13.81 3.15 -9.50
CA PHE A 210 14.41 4.14 -10.40
C PHE A 210 13.74 4.19 -11.77
N TYR A 211 12.41 4.03 -11.81
CA TYR A 211 11.62 4.08 -13.04
C TYR A 211 12.10 3.08 -14.12
N GLY A 212 12.72 1.96 -13.70
CA GLY A 212 13.23 0.94 -14.62
C GLY A 212 14.63 1.22 -15.16
N ASP A 213 15.35 2.25 -14.67
CA ASP A 213 16.74 2.48 -15.05
C ASP A 213 17.62 1.29 -14.62
N VAL A 214 18.05 0.51 -15.61
CA VAL A 214 18.82 -0.73 -15.40
C VAL A 214 20.15 -0.45 -14.68
N ALA A 215 20.81 0.66 -14.98
CA ALA A 215 22.10 0.98 -14.36
C ALA A 215 21.92 1.31 -12.88
N GLN A 216 20.85 2.03 -12.51
CA GLN A 216 20.51 2.31 -11.12
C GLN A 216 20.03 1.05 -10.39
N ILE A 217 19.20 0.23 -11.02
CA ILE A 217 18.73 -1.04 -10.45
C ILE A 217 19.91 -1.96 -10.08
N LEU A 218 20.92 -2.06 -10.95
CA LEU A 218 22.07 -2.92 -10.70
C LEU A 218 23.01 -2.38 -9.61
N LYS A 219 23.04 -1.06 -9.40
CA LYS A 219 23.93 -0.40 -8.42
C LYS A 219 23.31 -0.26 -7.03
N ASN A 220 21.98 -0.21 -6.94
CA ASN A 220 21.28 0.13 -5.72
C ASN A 220 20.47 -1.05 -5.16
N GLN A 221 20.02 -0.90 -3.91
CA GLN A 221 18.99 -1.79 -3.36
C GLN A 221 17.64 -1.42 -4.00
N VAL A 222 16.91 -2.42 -4.50
CA VAL A 222 15.59 -2.28 -5.12
C VAL A 222 14.64 -3.34 -4.61
N PRO A 223 13.33 -3.07 -4.48
CA PRO A 223 12.38 -4.05 -4.01
C PRO A 223 12.07 -5.10 -5.08
N TYR A 224 11.78 -6.33 -4.63
CA TYR A 224 11.47 -7.46 -5.52
C TYR A 224 10.05 -7.97 -5.29
N ARG A 225 9.46 -8.57 -6.32
CA ARG A 225 8.27 -9.41 -6.22
C ARG A 225 8.60 -10.83 -6.63
N ILE A 226 8.27 -11.78 -5.77
CA ILE A 226 8.38 -13.22 -6.01
C ILE A 226 7.00 -13.75 -6.41
N LYS A 227 6.95 -14.63 -7.42
CA LYS A 227 5.75 -15.36 -7.82
C LYS A 227 6.05 -16.85 -7.93
N PHE A 228 5.63 -17.63 -6.94
CA PHE A 228 5.77 -19.08 -6.92
C PHE A 228 4.82 -19.76 -7.94
N GLU A 229 5.25 -20.90 -8.49
CA GLU A 229 4.39 -21.72 -9.36
C GLU A 229 3.16 -22.25 -8.59
N LYS A 230 3.39 -22.68 -7.34
CA LYS A 230 2.38 -23.18 -6.40
C LYS A 230 2.33 -22.28 -5.17
N LYS A 231 1.14 -22.12 -4.58
CA LYS A 231 0.93 -21.32 -3.35
C LYS A 231 1.89 -21.81 -2.25
N GLN A 232 2.68 -20.89 -1.67
CA GLN A 232 3.61 -21.14 -0.55
C GLN A 232 3.23 -20.27 0.65
N ASN A 233 3.43 -20.80 1.85
CA ASN A 233 3.53 -19.96 3.05
C ASN A 233 4.99 -19.52 3.20
N MET A 234 5.20 -18.29 3.64
CA MET A 234 6.54 -17.76 3.85
C MET A 234 6.66 -17.32 5.30
N LEU A 235 7.55 -17.97 6.06
CA LEU A 235 7.86 -17.62 7.46
C LEU A 235 6.63 -17.54 8.40
N GLY A 236 5.58 -18.32 8.15
CA GLY A 236 4.38 -18.33 8.99
C GLY A 236 3.49 -17.09 8.83
N LEU A 237 3.86 -16.14 7.96
CA LEU A 237 3.12 -14.89 7.80
C LEU A 237 1.65 -15.13 7.42
N ASN A 238 0.79 -14.22 7.87
CA ASN A 238 -0.66 -14.25 7.64
C ASN A 238 -1.29 -15.58 8.06
N ASP A 239 -1.08 -15.97 9.32
CA ASP A 239 -1.61 -17.19 9.94
C ASP A 239 -1.34 -18.47 9.13
N GLY A 240 -0.18 -18.56 8.48
CA GLY A 240 0.19 -19.73 7.68
C GLY A 240 -0.46 -19.77 6.28
N ALA A 241 -1.14 -18.70 5.85
CA ALA A 241 -1.77 -18.62 4.55
C ALA A 241 -0.76 -18.89 3.42
N LYS A 242 -1.22 -19.62 2.40
CA LYS A 242 -0.39 -19.97 1.25
C LYS A 242 -0.76 -19.11 0.04
N CYS A 243 0.18 -18.32 -0.43
CA CYS A 243 -0.01 -17.40 -1.55
C CYS A 243 1.05 -17.64 -2.63
N LYS A 244 0.73 -17.26 -3.88
CA LYS A 244 1.73 -17.31 -4.98
C LYS A 244 2.65 -16.10 -4.97
N SER A 245 2.13 -14.91 -4.66
CA SER A 245 2.91 -13.66 -4.75
C SER A 245 3.33 -13.16 -3.38
N TRP A 246 4.63 -12.88 -3.23
CA TRP A 246 5.23 -12.29 -2.04
C TRP A 246 6.14 -11.14 -2.43
N VAL A 247 6.34 -10.22 -1.52
CA VAL A 247 7.06 -8.97 -1.77
C VAL A 247 8.26 -8.88 -0.83
N LEU A 248 9.36 -8.37 -1.36
CA LEU A 248 10.52 -7.94 -0.60
C LEU A 248 10.63 -6.43 -0.74
N LEU A 249 10.11 -5.69 0.24
CA LEU A 249 10.24 -4.23 0.30
C LEU A 249 11.64 -3.86 0.78
N LYS A 250 12.23 -2.86 0.14
CA LYS A 250 13.44 -2.23 0.67
C LYS A 250 13.03 -1.18 1.70
N SER A 251 13.79 -1.04 2.77
CA SER A 251 13.69 0.11 3.67
C SER A 251 14.58 1.24 3.17
N ASN A 252 14.11 2.49 3.28
CA ASN A 252 14.93 3.69 3.06
C ASN A 252 15.06 4.44 4.38
N TRP A 253 16.27 4.93 4.70
CA TRP A 253 16.59 5.82 5.83
C TRP A 253 16.35 5.21 7.23
N ASN A 254 15.10 4.97 7.60
CA ASN A 254 14.73 4.28 8.83
C ASN A 254 14.31 2.84 8.45
N VAL A 255 14.86 1.84 9.15
CA VAL A 255 14.66 0.44 8.75
C VAL A 255 13.23 -0.06 9.04
N ILE A 256 12.47 0.64 9.90
CA ILE A 256 11.21 0.14 10.45
C ILE A 256 9.93 0.90 10.03
N ALA A 257 9.94 1.91 9.15
CA ALA A 257 8.72 2.65 8.81
C ALA A 257 7.56 1.73 8.39
N ASP A 258 7.74 0.97 7.30
CA ASP A 258 6.73 0.01 6.82
C ASP A 258 6.43 -1.07 7.86
N TYR A 259 7.46 -1.57 8.56
CA TYR A 259 7.29 -2.59 9.60
C TYR A 259 6.38 -2.09 10.72
N LEU A 260 6.64 -0.90 11.25
CA LEU A 260 5.88 -0.32 12.34
C LEU A 260 4.46 0.01 11.88
N ALA A 261 4.31 0.60 10.69
CA ALA A 261 2.99 0.89 10.13
C ALA A 261 2.15 -0.39 9.94
N PHE A 262 2.73 -1.48 9.43
CA PHE A 262 2.02 -2.76 9.30
C PHE A 262 1.68 -3.39 10.65
N LYS A 263 2.56 -3.32 11.66
CA LYS A 263 2.22 -3.84 13.00
C LYS A 263 1.16 -3.00 13.71
N LEU A 264 1.15 -1.68 13.50
CA LEU A 264 0.08 -0.81 14.00
C LEU A 264 -1.23 -1.06 13.23
N GLY A 265 -1.14 -1.20 11.92
CA GLY A 265 -2.26 -1.52 11.04
C GLY A 265 -2.91 -2.86 11.36
N ASP A 266 -2.14 -3.90 11.67
CA ASP A 266 -2.68 -5.18 12.15
C ASP A 266 -3.56 -4.99 13.39
N LYS A 267 -3.12 -4.12 14.32
CA LYS A 267 -3.90 -3.85 15.54
C LYS A 267 -5.13 -2.98 15.32
N ILE A 268 -5.08 -2.03 14.38
CA ILE A 268 -6.15 -1.04 14.15
C ILE A 268 -7.16 -1.56 13.12
N VAL A 269 -6.65 -2.04 11.98
CA VAL A 269 -7.37 -2.46 10.77
C VAL A 269 -7.53 -3.98 10.70
N GLY A 270 -6.49 -4.74 11.09
CA GLY A 270 -6.38 -6.20 10.92
C GLY A 270 -7.48 -7.04 11.60
N GLU A 271 -8.18 -6.47 12.58
CA GLU A 271 -9.29 -7.15 13.27
C GLU A 271 -10.51 -7.37 12.37
N THR A 272 -10.73 -6.49 11.38
CA THR A 272 -11.91 -6.52 10.49
C THR A 272 -11.53 -6.61 9.01
N ASN A 273 -10.41 -6.01 8.63
CA ASN A 273 -10.00 -5.79 7.26
C ASN A 273 -8.56 -6.25 7.03
N PHE A 274 -8.19 -6.50 5.77
CA PHE A 274 -6.85 -6.99 5.46
C PHE A 274 -5.79 -5.94 5.81
N CYS A 275 -4.76 -6.38 6.53
CA CYS A 275 -3.50 -5.68 6.72
C CYS A 275 -2.37 -6.68 6.42
N SER A 276 -1.31 -6.25 5.76
CA SER A 276 -0.21 -7.16 5.45
C SER A 276 0.55 -7.52 6.72
N ASP A 277 0.86 -8.80 6.89
CA ASP A 277 1.83 -9.24 7.87
C ASP A 277 3.24 -9.05 7.29
N CYS A 278 4.22 -8.96 8.18
CA CYS A 278 5.58 -8.74 7.75
C CYS A 278 6.63 -9.22 8.74
N THR A 279 7.80 -9.50 8.20
CA THR A 279 9.02 -9.77 8.98
C THR A 279 10.27 -9.37 8.21
N PHE A 280 11.33 -9.00 8.95
CA PHE A 280 12.61 -8.70 8.34
C PHE A 280 13.29 -9.97 7.82
N VAL A 281 13.94 -9.84 6.67
CA VAL A 281 14.71 -10.91 6.04
C VAL A 281 16.01 -10.40 5.46
N HIS A 282 17.04 -11.23 5.48
CA HIS A 282 18.23 -11.03 4.66
C HIS A 282 18.00 -11.64 3.28
N VAL A 283 18.21 -10.86 2.23
CA VAL A 283 18.02 -11.34 0.86
C VAL A 283 19.37 -11.56 0.20
N TYR A 284 19.55 -12.75 -0.36
CA TYR A 284 20.67 -13.07 -1.25
C TYR A 284 20.14 -13.41 -2.63
N VAL A 285 20.79 -12.90 -3.66
CA VAL A 285 20.53 -13.27 -5.06
C VAL A 285 21.81 -13.83 -5.65
N ASN A 286 21.77 -15.08 -6.12
CA ASN A 286 22.93 -15.80 -6.63
C ASN A 286 24.13 -15.74 -5.66
N LYS A 287 23.87 -16.00 -4.36
CA LYS A 287 24.81 -15.91 -3.23
C LYS A 287 25.35 -14.52 -2.91
N ALA A 288 24.95 -13.47 -3.63
CA ALA A 288 25.34 -12.09 -3.35
C ALA A 288 24.33 -11.42 -2.41
N PHE A 289 24.81 -10.83 -1.31
CA PHE A 289 23.95 -10.14 -0.35
C PHE A 289 23.33 -8.89 -0.97
N LYS A 290 21.99 -8.84 -1.00
CA LYS A 290 21.23 -7.72 -1.55
C LYS A 290 20.80 -6.71 -0.50
N GLY A 291 20.76 -7.08 0.78
CA GLY A 291 20.43 -6.18 1.88
C GLY A 291 19.42 -6.79 2.85
N VAL A 292 18.98 -5.96 3.79
CA VAL A 292 17.85 -6.20 4.68
C VAL A 292 16.57 -5.75 3.98
N TYR A 293 15.56 -6.61 3.95
CA TYR A 293 14.26 -6.34 3.34
C TYR A 293 13.15 -6.65 4.34
N LEU A 294 11.99 -6.06 4.10
CA LEU A 294 10.74 -6.45 4.74
C LEU A 294 10.00 -7.41 3.80
N LEU A 295 9.86 -8.67 4.23
CA LEU A 295 9.00 -9.64 3.56
C LEU A 295 7.56 -9.36 3.99
N CYS A 296 6.65 -9.24 3.02
CA CYS A 296 5.21 -9.09 3.26
C CYS A 296 4.37 -9.65 2.11
N GLU A 297 3.06 -9.72 2.31
CA GLU A 297 2.10 -10.00 1.26
C GLU A 297 2.13 -8.93 0.16
N GLN A 298 1.70 -9.32 -1.04
CA GLN A 298 1.32 -8.35 -2.07
C GLN A 298 -0.13 -7.95 -1.83
N THR A 299 -0.42 -6.65 -1.67
CA THR A 299 -1.80 -6.14 -1.75
C THR A 299 -2.39 -6.48 -3.11
N GLN A 300 -3.41 -7.33 -3.10
CA GLN A 300 -4.16 -7.82 -4.25
C GLN A 300 -5.41 -8.55 -3.76
N VAL A 301 -6.36 -8.77 -4.67
CA VAL A 301 -7.53 -9.61 -4.40
C VAL A 301 -7.13 -11.05 -4.13
N ASN A 302 -7.60 -11.61 -3.00
CA ASN A 302 -7.50 -13.02 -2.63
C ASN A 302 -8.30 -13.29 -1.35
N GLU A 303 -8.82 -14.52 -1.21
CA GLU A 303 -9.50 -15.00 0.01
C GLU A 303 -8.71 -14.82 1.32
N ASN A 304 -7.37 -14.86 1.27
CA ASN A 304 -6.51 -14.64 2.45
C ASN A 304 -5.96 -13.20 2.50
N ARG A 305 -6.49 -12.29 1.68
CA ARG A 305 -6.08 -10.87 1.60
C ARG A 305 -7.32 -9.99 1.52
N VAL A 306 -7.41 -9.15 0.50
CA VAL A 306 -8.65 -8.44 0.18
C VAL A 306 -9.61 -9.43 -0.48
N ASP A 307 -10.51 -9.97 0.33
CA ASP A 307 -11.48 -11.00 -0.07
C ASP A 307 -12.70 -10.38 -0.74
N VAL A 308 -12.49 -9.84 -1.95
CA VAL A 308 -13.57 -9.43 -2.85
C VAL A 308 -13.76 -10.46 -3.95
N THR A 309 -15.01 -10.65 -4.35
CA THR A 309 -15.38 -11.62 -5.38
C THR A 309 -14.84 -11.20 -6.75
N GLU A 310 -13.95 -12.02 -7.33
CA GLU A 310 -13.47 -11.80 -8.69
C GLU A 310 -14.50 -12.29 -9.72
N PRO A 311 -14.81 -11.49 -10.76
CA PRO A 311 -15.71 -11.93 -11.82
C PRO A 311 -15.11 -13.09 -12.63
N GLU A 312 -15.95 -14.02 -13.08
CA GLU A 312 -15.53 -15.02 -14.06
C GLU A 312 -15.07 -14.36 -15.36
N SER A 313 -14.17 -15.03 -16.08
CA SER A 313 -13.67 -14.51 -17.36
C SER A 313 -14.82 -14.24 -18.34
N ASN A 314 -14.82 -13.03 -18.92
CA ASN A 314 -15.86 -12.50 -19.81
C ASN A 314 -17.19 -12.14 -19.14
N TYR A 315 -17.29 -12.18 -17.82
CA TYR A 315 -18.45 -11.65 -17.11
C TYR A 315 -18.53 -10.12 -17.26
N LYS A 316 -19.67 -9.61 -17.71
CA LYS A 316 -19.89 -8.17 -18.01
C LYS A 316 -20.89 -7.48 -17.09
N GLY A 317 -21.44 -8.20 -16.10
CA GLY A 317 -22.30 -7.60 -15.09
C GLY A 317 -21.53 -6.69 -14.13
N THR A 318 -22.26 -5.84 -13.42
CA THR A 318 -21.71 -4.82 -12.50
C THR A 318 -21.87 -5.20 -11.02
N ASP A 319 -22.57 -6.29 -10.74
CA ASP A 319 -22.66 -6.99 -9.45
C ASP A 319 -21.38 -7.77 -9.13
N ILE A 320 -20.25 -7.06 -9.12
CA ILE A 320 -18.90 -7.61 -8.95
C ILE A 320 -18.21 -7.03 -7.71
N GLY A 321 -17.17 -7.71 -7.24
CA GLY A 321 -16.21 -7.17 -6.29
C GLY A 321 -15.06 -6.45 -6.99
N TYR A 322 -14.58 -5.37 -6.39
CA TYR A 322 -13.40 -4.66 -6.85
C TYR A 322 -12.58 -4.04 -5.73
N LEU A 323 -11.27 -4.04 -5.94
CA LEU A 323 -10.26 -3.31 -5.17
C LEU A 323 -9.76 -2.14 -6.04
N VAL A 324 -9.73 -0.94 -5.47
CA VAL A 324 -9.20 0.27 -6.10
C VAL A 324 -8.12 0.89 -5.24
N GLU A 325 -7.25 1.67 -5.88
CA GLU A 325 -6.11 2.36 -5.26
C GLU A 325 -6.10 3.81 -5.75
N ILE A 326 -6.00 4.78 -4.84
CA ILE A 326 -5.62 6.15 -5.25
C ILE A 326 -4.17 6.08 -5.77
N ASP A 327 -3.96 6.45 -7.02
CA ASP A 327 -2.71 6.13 -7.74
C ASP A 327 -2.29 7.26 -8.70
N ASN A 328 -1.31 8.06 -8.28
CA ASN A 328 -0.65 9.09 -9.09
C ASN A 328 0.16 8.56 -10.29
N TYR A 329 0.30 7.24 -10.42
CA TYR A 329 0.94 6.57 -11.55
C TYR A 329 0.00 5.57 -12.22
N ALA A 330 -1.31 5.84 -12.19
CA ALA A 330 -2.32 4.91 -12.69
C ALA A 330 -2.07 4.46 -14.13
N GLU A 331 -2.12 3.14 -14.32
CA GLU A 331 -2.13 2.48 -15.62
C GLU A 331 -3.50 1.84 -15.83
N GLU A 332 -3.95 1.74 -17.09
CA GLU A 332 -5.26 1.14 -17.38
C GLU A 332 -5.33 -0.30 -16.83
N PRO A 333 -6.45 -0.69 -16.19
CA PRO A 333 -7.68 0.09 -16.04
C PRO A 333 -7.68 1.10 -14.87
N PHE A 334 -8.04 2.35 -15.14
CA PHE A 334 -8.24 3.39 -14.13
C PHE A 334 -9.43 4.32 -14.44
N PHE A 335 -9.86 5.10 -13.45
CA PHE A 335 -10.86 6.15 -13.58
C PHE A 335 -10.53 7.36 -12.72
N ASP A 336 -11.18 8.50 -12.97
CA ASP A 336 -10.99 9.72 -12.18
C ASP A 336 -12.10 9.86 -11.13
N VAL A 337 -11.73 10.36 -9.95
CA VAL A 337 -12.66 10.82 -8.92
C VAL A 337 -12.53 12.33 -8.80
N ASN A 338 -13.62 13.05 -9.06
CA ASN A 338 -13.62 14.52 -9.12
C ASN A 338 -13.92 15.20 -7.77
N TYR A 339 -14.17 14.40 -6.74
CA TYR A 339 -14.51 14.85 -5.39
C TYR A 339 -15.63 15.90 -5.36
N ALA A 340 -16.67 15.71 -6.17
CA ALA A 340 -17.80 16.64 -6.34
C ALA A 340 -17.39 18.08 -6.71
N ASN A 341 -16.16 18.30 -7.20
CA ASN A 341 -15.53 19.62 -7.33
C ASN A 341 -15.54 20.44 -6.03
N ALA A 342 -15.53 19.76 -4.89
CA ALA A 342 -15.76 20.33 -3.58
C ALA A 342 -14.67 21.35 -3.19
N THR A 343 -15.11 22.42 -2.54
CA THR A 343 -14.26 23.30 -1.76
C THR A 343 -14.56 23.04 -0.29
N MET A 344 -13.57 22.54 0.44
CA MET A 344 -13.75 22.08 1.83
C MET A 344 -12.81 22.84 2.76
N THR A 345 -13.22 22.98 4.01
CA THR A 345 -12.42 23.56 5.08
C THR A 345 -11.96 22.45 6.00
N ASP A 346 -10.65 22.29 6.19
CA ASP A 346 -10.13 21.26 7.08
C ASP A 346 -10.33 21.61 8.57
N ILE A 347 -10.00 20.65 9.43
CA ILE A 347 -10.05 20.80 10.89
C ILE A 347 -9.10 21.88 11.47
N GLN A 348 -8.24 22.47 10.65
CA GLN A 348 -7.37 23.58 11.01
C GLN A 348 -7.88 24.93 10.48
N GLY A 349 -9.05 24.94 9.82
CA GLY A 349 -9.67 26.16 9.27
C GLY A 349 -9.11 26.59 7.92
N THR A 350 -8.32 25.74 7.24
CA THR A 350 -7.82 26.03 5.89
C THR A 350 -8.83 25.57 4.85
N THR A 351 -9.21 26.45 3.93
CA THR A 351 -10.13 26.13 2.83
C THR A 351 -9.38 25.94 1.52
N ARG A 352 -9.60 24.82 0.82
CA ARG A 352 -9.12 24.60 -0.55
C ARG A 352 -10.11 23.80 -1.39
N LYS A 353 -9.95 23.92 -2.71
CA LYS A 353 -10.62 23.06 -3.68
C LYS A 353 -9.76 21.84 -3.95
N PHE A 354 -10.39 20.66 -3.96
CA PHE A 354 -9.70 19.43 -4.38
C PHE A 354 -9.67 19.31 -5.90
N GLU A 355 -8.52 18.87 -6.41
CA GLU A 355 -8.37 18.45 -7.80
C GLU A 355 -8.77 16.97 -7.94
N ALA A 356 -9.13 16.58 -9.16
CA ALA A 356 -9.46 15.18 -9.43
C ALA A 356 -8.22 14.30 -9.28
N ALA A 357 -8.39 13.12 -8.68
CA ALA A 357 -7.34 12.11 -8.54
C ALA A 357 -7.67 10.85 -9.36
N GLN A 358 -6.61 10.13 -9.75
CA GLN A 358 -6.73 8.89 -10.51
C GLN A 358 -6.82 7.69 -9.56
N TYR A 359 -7.70 6.76 -9.90
CA TYR A 359 -7.94 5.53 -9.15
C TYR A 359 -7.69 4.33 -10.05
N SER A 360 -6.66 3.55 -9.73
CA SER A 360 -6.34 2.29 -10.40
C SER A 360 -7.30 1.19 -9.95
N ILE A 361 -7.82 0.41 -10.89
CA ILE A 361 -8.62 -0.79 -10.59
C ILE A 361 -7.66 -1.98 -10.49
N LYS A 362 -7.58 -2.59 -9.30
CA LYS A 362 -6.65 -3.68 -8.96
C LYS A 362 -7.27 -5.07 -9.09
N SER A 363 -8.49 -5.13 -9.60
CA SER A 363 -9.26 -6.35 -9.88
C SER A 363 -9.39 -6.56 -11.39
N ASP A 364 -9.59 -7.82 -11.79
CA ASP A 364 -9.91 -8.13 -13.17
C ASP A 364 -11.29 -7.53 -13.54
N ILE A 365 -11.35 -6.85 -14.69
CA ILE A 365 -12.58 -6.38 -15.33
C ILE A 365 -12.57 -6.77 -16.80
N TYR A 366 -13.76 -6.99 -17.38
CA TYR A 366 -13.90 -7.53 -18.73
C TYR A 366 -14.77 -6.66 -19.65
N SER A 367 -15.12 -5.43 -19.22
CA SER A 367 -15.90 -4.49 -20.02
C SER A 367 -15.72 -3.03 -19.57
N ASP A 368 -15.88 -2.09 -20.52
CA ASP A 368 -15.94 -0.66 -20.21
C ASP A 368 -17.14 -0.31 -19.33
N ALA A 369 -18.23 -1.08 -19.42
CA ALA A 369 -19.42 -0.88 -18.58
C ALA A 369 -19.10 -1.09 -17.10
N GLN A 370 -18.28 -2.09 -16.75
CA GLN A 370 -17.78 -2.30 -15.39
C GLN A 370 -16.91 -1.13 -14.92
N LYS A 371 -15.99 -0.66 -15.77
CA LYS A 371 -15.15 0.51 -15.44
C LYS A 371 -16.00 1.76 -15.17
N GLN A 372 -16.97 2.04 -16.03
CA GLN A 372 -17.90 3.16 -15.89
C GLN A 372 -18.76 3.03 -14.64
N PHE A 373 -19.21 1.82 -14.31
CA PHE A 373 -19.96 1.57 -13.08
C PHE A 373 -19.12 1.83 -11.83
N ILE A 374 -17.90 1.31 -11.76
CA ILE A 374 -16.99 1.54 -10.63
C ILE A 374 -16.75 3.05 -10.45
N SER A 375 -16.46 3.75 -11.54
CA SER A 375 -16.29 5.22 -11.53
C SER A 375 -17.54 5.94 -11.03
N LYS A 376 -18.73 5.58 -11.54
CA LYS A 376 -20.01 6.16 -11.13
C LYS A 376 -20.28 5.92 -9.64
N TYR A 377 -20.05 4.70 -9.17
CA TYR A 377 -20.28 4.34 -7.77
C TYR A 377 -19.36 5.12 -6.84
N ILE A 378 -18.05 5.12 -7.07
CA ILE A 378 -17.08 5.78 -6.18
C ILE A 378 -17.29 7.31 -6.15
N ASN A 379 -17.50 7.94 -7.32
CA ASN A 379 -17.84 9.36 -7.35
C ASN A 379 -19.16 9.64 -6.61
N GLY A 380 -20.18 8.81 -6.81
CA GLY A 380 -21.46 8.94 -6.13
C GLY A 380 -21.37 8.76 -4.62
N VAL A 381 -20.53 7.85 -4.12
CA VAL A 381 -20.31 7.69 -2.67
C VAL A 381 -19.69 8.95 -2.08
N PHE A 382 -18.67 9.52 -2.74
CA PHE A 382 -18.09 10.78 -2.29
C PHE A 382 -19.11 11.92 -2.30
N GLU A 383 -19.89 12.05 -3.37
CA GLU A 383 -20.93 13.09 -3.50
C GLU A 383 -22.01 12.94 -2.42
N ILE A 384 -22.46 11.72 -2.12
CA ILE A 384 -23.40 11.45 -1.02
C ILE A 384 -22.81 11.91 0.32
N MET A 385 -21.54 11.59 0.59
CA MET A 385 -20.87 12.02 1.83
C MET A 385 -20.75 13.54 1.90
N TYR A 386 -20.31 14.17 0.81
CA TYR A 386 -20.12 15.61 0.72
C TYR A 386 -21.43 16.38 0.95
N GLU A 387 -22.49 16.01 0.23
CA GLU A 387 -23.81 16.64 0.36
C GLU A 387 -24.41 16.46 1.76
N ALA A 388 -24.16 15.31 2.39
CA ALA A 388 -24.67 15.03 3.72
C ALA A 388 -23.97 15.86 4.81
N CYS A 389 -22.64 16.02 4.73
CA CYS A 389 -21.84 16.77 5.71
C CYS A 389 -21.95 18.28 5.49
N GLU A 390 -21.79 18.77 4.26
CA GLU A 390 -21.63 20.21 4.00
C GLU A 390 -22.97 20.92 3.71
N ASN A 391 -23.96 20.20 3.18
CA ASN A 391 -25.21 20.80 2.67
C ASN A 391 -26.48 20.32 3.37
N GLU A 392 -26.37 19.43 4.38
CA GLU A 392 -27.50 18.74 5.01
C GLU A 392 -28.46 18.08 3.99
N ASN A 393 -27.93 17.69 2.83
CA ASN A 393 -28.67 17.11 1.73
C ASN A 393 -28.43 15.60 1.70
N TYR A 394 -29.38 14.85 2.27
CA TYR A 394 -29.23 13.41 2.44
C TYR A 394 -29.63 12.65 1.17
N LEU A 395 -28.65 12.00 0.54
CA LEU A 395 -28.78 11.27 -0.73
C LEU A 395 -28.51 9.77 -0.58
N THR A 396 -29.00 8.98 -1.52
CA THR A 396 -28.74 7.54 -1.63
C THR A 396 -28.77 7.12 -3.11
N PHE A 397 -28.44 5.87 -3.38
CA PHE A 397 -28.53 5.27 -4.71
C PHE A 397 -29.93 4.68 -4.95
N ASP A 398 -30.51 4.92 -6.13
CA ASP A 398 -31.60 4.10 -6.66
C ASP A 398 -31.08 2.76 -7.21
N GLU A 399 -31.96 1.91 -7.76
CA GLU A 399 -31.61 0.61 -8.35
C GLU A 399 -30.63 0.70 -9.54
N ASN A 400 -30.51 1.89 -10.16
CA ASN A 400 -29.60 2.18 -11.27
C ASN A 400 -28.37 2.99 -10.81
N TYR A 401 -28.17 3.12 -9.50
CA TYR A 401 -27.11 3.91 -8.88
C TYR A 401 -27.13 5.39 -9.28
N ASN A 402 -28.31 5.95 -9.55
CA ASN A 402 -28.47 7.41 -9.62
C ASN A 402 -28.68 7.97 -8.22
N LEU A 403 -28.19 9.18 -7.99
CA LEU A 403 -28.38 9.87 -6.72
C LEU A 403 -29.83 10.35 -6.60
N VAL A 404 -30.49 9.95 -5.52
CA VAL A 404 -31.86 10.33 -5.17
C VAL A 404 -31.93 10.72 -3.71
N LYS A 405 -32.99 11.44 -3.32
CA LYS A 405 -33.21 11.81 -1.92
C LYS A 405 -33.34 10.57 -1.03
N ALA A 406 -32.59 10.54 0.06
CA ALA A 406 -32.64 9.48 1.05
C ALA A 406 -33.71 9.73 2.12
N PRO A 407 -34.16 8.67 2.82
CA PRO A 407 -35.07 8.80 3.96
C PRO A 407 -34.35 9.14 5.28
N TYR A 408 -33.03 9.38 5.25
CA TYR A 408 -32.23 9.72 6.43
C TYR A 408 -32.40 11.18 6.83
N SER A 409 -32.00 11.49 8.06
CA SER A 409 -32.14 12.83 8.64
C SER A 409 -30.82 13.39 9.20
N ASN A 410 -29.70 12.70 9.00
CA ASN A 410 -28.37 13.12 9.45
C ASN A 410 -27.27 12.50 8.57
N ALA A 411 -26.08 13.10 8.63
CA ALA A 411 -24.93 12.67 7.83
C ALA A 411 -24.48 11.25 8.17
N LYS A 412 -24.36 10.91 9.46
CA LYS A 412 -23.91 9.60 9.92
C LYS A 412 -24.72 8.45 9.32
N ASP A 413 -26.04 8.49 9.39
CA ASP A 413 -26.92 7.44 8.86
C ASP A 413 -26.88 7.38 7.32
N THR A 414 -26.74 8.54 6.68
CA THR A 414 -26.59 8.65 5.22
C THR A 414 -25.32 7.97 4.75
N ILE A 415 -24.20 8.25 5.41
CA ILE A 415 -22.89 7.69 5.07
C ILE A 415 -22.83 6.21 5.42
N ALA A 416 -23.39 5.81 6.57
CA ALA A 416 -23.47 4.42 6.98
C ALA A 416 -24.25 3.55 5.97
N ALA A 417 -25.08 4.13 5.10
CA ALA A 417 -25.78 3.40 4.05
C ALA A 417 -24.85 2.97 2.89
N VAL A 418 -23.76 3.71 2.65
CA VAL A 418 -22.92 3.56 1.45
C VAL A 418 -21.44 3.27 1.74
N ALA A 419 -20.99 3.48 2.98
CA ALA A 419 -19.62 3.22 3.42
C ALA A 419 -19.55 2.50 4.77
N ASP A 420 -18.48 1.74 4.98
CA ASP A 420 -18.11 1.16 6.27
C ASP A 420 -17.36 2.21 7.10
N ILE A 421 -18.10 2.88 8.00
CA ILE A 421 -17.57 3.96 8.85
C ILE A 421 -16.43 3.46 9.76
N ASP A 422 -16.52 2.23 10.30
CA ASP A 422 -15.49 1.69 11.18
C ASP A 422 -14.18 1.49 10.42
N SER A 423 -14.25 1.06 9.16
CA SER A 423 -13.07 0.96 8.30
C SER A 423 -12.41 2.32 8.07
N ILE A 424 -13.20 3.39 7.88
CA ILE A 424 -12.68 4.74 7.65
C ILE A 424 -12.04 5.29 8.92
N VAL A 425 -12.66 5.09 10.08
CA VAL A 425 -12.09 5.47 11.40
C VAL A 425 -10.75 4.76 11.62
N ASN A 426 -10.69 3.46 11.36
CA ASN A 426 -9.47 2.67 11.54
C ASN A 426 -8.34 3.13 10.60
N SER A 427 -8.65 3.35 9.32
CA SER A 427 -7.67 3.89 8.37
C SER A 427 -7.20 5.29 8.77
N TYR A 428 -8.12 6.20 9.14
CA TYR A 428 -7.75 7.54 9.58
C TYR A 428 -6.78 7.52 10.76
N ILE A 429 -7.07 6.73 11.81
CA ILE A 429 -6.19 6.63 12.98
C ILE A 429 -4.80 6.14 12.57
N LEU A 430 -4.71 5.15 11.69
CA LEU A 430 -3.42 4.62 11.22
C LEU A 430 -2.63 5.68 10.43
N GLU A 431 -3.26 6.31 9.43
CA GLU A 431 -2.62 7.36 8.61
C GLU A 431 -2.15 8.54 9.45
N GLU A 432 -2.95 8.92 10.45
CA GLU A 432 -2.66 10.05 11.33
C GLU A 432 -1.52 9.77 12.34
N ILE A 433 -1.40 8.51 12.81
CA ILE A 433 -0.21 8.07 13.59
C ILE A 433 1.03 8.10 12.70
N CYS A 434 0.89 7.63 11.46
CA CYS A 434 2.00 7.54 10.52
C CYS A 434 2.41 8.89 9.94
N CYS A 435 1.58 9.93 10.11
CA CYS A 435 1.77 11.22 9.47
C CYS A 435 1.97 11.07 7.95
N ASP A 436 1.19 10.17 7.33
CA ASP A 436 1.31 9.92 5.91
C ASP A 436 0.75 11.10 5.12
N ASN A 437 1.66 11.89 4.55
CA ASN A 437 1.31 13.01 3.70
C ASN A 437 0.96 12.56 2.27
N ASP A 438 1.09 11.27 1.93
CA ASP A 438 0.82 10.74 0.58
C ASP A 438 -0.54 10.02 0.46
N CYS A 439 -1.25 9.84 1.58
CA CYS A 439 -2.49 9.06 1.64
C CYS A 439 -3.66 9.62 0.78
N GLY A 440 -3.52 10.82 0.18
CA GLY A 440 -4.47 11.38 -0.78
C GLY A 440 -4.10 11.25 -2.26
N GLU A 441 -2.90 10.74 -2.59
CA GLU A 441 -2.38 10.66 -3.97
C GLU A 441 -1.72 9.31 -4.33
N GLY A 442 -1.47 8.42 -3.36
CA GLY A 442 -0.86 7.12 -3.61
C GLY A 442 -1.16 6.07 -2.55
N SER A 443 -1.06 4.78 -2.92
CA SER A 443 -1.05 3.63 -1.99
C SER A 443 -2.22 3.51 -1.02
N PHE A 444 -3.34 4.20 -1.32
CA PHE A 444 -4.54 4.20 -0.48
C PHE A 444 -5.61 3.30 -1.09
N PHE A 445 -5.89 2.17 -0.44
CA PHE A 445 -6.74 1.11 -1.00
C PHE A 445 -8.16 1.12 -0.44
N MET A 446 -9.13 0.92 -1.32
CA MET A 446 -10.54 0.77 -0.98
C MET A 446 -11.15 -0.40 -1.74
N CYS A 447 -12.20 -1.00 -1.20
CA CYS A 447 -12.91 -2.08 -1.89
C CYS A 447 -14.41 -2.02 -1.67
N VAL A 448 -15.12 -2.68 -2.60
CA VAL A 448 -16.57 -2.92 -2.57
C VAL A 448 -16.82 -4.28 -3.19
N ASP A 449 -17.82 -5.00 -2.72
CA ASP A 449 -18.29 -6.26 -3.31
C ASP A 449 -19.78 -6.43 -3.11
N PHE A 450 -20.51 -6.37 -4.23
CA PHE A 450 -21.96 -6.46 -4.29
C PHE A 450 -22.51 -7.88 -4.20
N SER A 451 -21.65 -8.90 -4.08
CA SER A 451 -22.12 -10.26 -3.85
C SER A 451 -22.82 -10.38 -2.50
N LYS A 452 -23.88 -11.20 -2.47
CA LYS A 452 -24.83 -11.31 -1.34
C LYS A 452 -24.17 -11.61 0.01
N ASP A 453 -23.10 -12.39 0.00
CA ASP A 453 -22.44 -12.88 1.20
C ASP A 453 -21.12 -12.14 1.49
N SER A 454 -20.80 -11.09 0.73
CA SER A 454 -19.59 -10.32 0.97
C SER A 454 -19.66 -9.55 2.28
N LYS A 455 -18.51 -9.40 2.95
CA LYS A 455 -18.34 -8.45 4.05
C LYS A 455 -18.10 -7.02 3.56
N TYR A 456 -17.83 -6.83 2.28
CA TYR A 456 -17.49 -5.54 1.65
C TYR A 456 -18.66 -4.92 0.86
N GLN A 457 -19.91 -5.10 1.31
CA GLN A 457 -21.11 -4.62 0.59
C GLN A 457 -21.22 -3.09 0.43
N LYS A 458 -20.30 -2.34 1.03
CA LYS A 458 -20.21 -0.88 1.02
C LYS A 458 -18.75 -0.48 0.77
N LEU A 459 -18.50 0.80 0.49
CA LEU A 459 -17.14 1.30 0.40
C LEU A 459 -16.38 1.06 1.71
N THR A 460 -15.34 0.23 1.64
CA THR A 460 -14.53 -0.15 2.80
C THR A 460 -13.07 0.22 2.54
N PHE A 461 -12.47 0.95 3.49
CA PHE A 461 -11.04 1.27 3.46
C PHE A 461 -10.25 0.07 4.01
N THR A 462 -9.19 -0.34 3.32
CA THR A 462 -8.49 -1.58 3.65
C THR A 462 -7.05 -1.58 3.13
N ALA A 463 -6.30 -2.64 3.41
CA ALA A 463 -4.99 -2.92 2.85
C ALA A 463 -3.99 -1.75 2.93
N PRO A 464 -3.75 -1.19 4.13
CA PRO A 464 -2.78 -0.12 4.32
C PRO A 464 -1.41 -0.50 3.75
N TRP A 465 -0.75 0.43 3.05
CA TRP A 465 0.40 0.13 2.20
C TRP A 465 1.34 1.34 1.99
N ASP A 466 2.65 1.06 1.81
CA ASP A 466 3.71 2.02 1.43
C ASP A 466 3.90 3.24 2.35
N TYR A 467 4.33 3.00 3.59
CA TYR A 467 4.56 4.04 4.60
C TYR A 467 5.99 4.55 4.63
N ASN A 468 6.74 4.36 3.53
CA ASN A 468 8.14 4.78 3.46
C ASN A 468 8.31 6.31 3.49
N TRP A 469 7.31 7.07 3.03
CA TRP A 469 7.17 8.53 3.14
C TRP A 469 6.40 8.97 4.40
N GLY A 470 5.85 8.00 5.13
CA GLY A 470 5.33 8.20 6.46
C GLY A 470 6.44 8.63 7.42
N TYR A 471 6.06 9.34 8.48
CA TYR A 471 6.93 9.79 9.56
C TYR A 471 8.05 10.77 9.15
N GLU A 472 8.08 11.23 7.90
CA GLU A 472 9.09 12.18 7.41
C GLU A 472 8.86 13.59 7.95
N ASP A 473 7.60 14.04 7.93
CA ASP A 473 7.18 15.33 8.44
C ASP A 473 6.88 15.25 9.94
N ARG A 474 7.94 15.16 10.74
CA ARG A 474 7.89 15.03 12.21
C ARG A 474 7.45 16.31 12.94
N VAL A 475 6.76 17.23 12.24
CA VAL A 475 6.27 18.47 12.82
C VAL A 475 5.29 18.16 13.94
N LYS A 476 5.61 18.68 15.13
CA LYS A 476 4.81 18.46 16.32
C LYS A 476 3.56 19.32 16.29
N GLY A 477 2.47 18.79 16.86
CA GLY A 477 1.30 19.60 17.18
C GLY A 477 0.32 19.84 16.05
N LYS A 478 0.41 19.09 14.94
CA LYS A 478 -0.51 19.24 13.80
C LYS A 478 -1.16 17.92 13.41
N TYR A 479 -2.30 18.04 12.75
CA TYR A 479 -2.90 16.91 12.05
C TYR A 479 -2.28 16.74 10.65
N HIS A 480 -2.32 15.53 10.09
CA HIS A 480 -1.72 15.19 8.80
C HIS A 480 -2.72 14.62 7.80
N ALA A 481 -3.32 13.46 8.10
CA ALA A 481 -4.17 12.73 7.16
C ALA A 481 -5.48 13.48 6.83
N ALA A 482 -5.99 14.26 7.79
CA ALA A 482 -7.21 15.06 7.63
C ALA A 482 -6.98 16.58 7.63
N ALA A 483 -5.75 17.04 7.39
CA ALA A 483 -5.45 18.45 7.28
C ALA A 483 -4.72 18.72 5.97
N PHE A 484 -4.97 19.89 5.39
CA PHE A 484 -4.32 20.27 4.15
C PHE A 484 -2.81 20.33 4.32
N ASN A 485 -2.08 19.73 3.38
CA ASN A 485 -0.63 19.85 3.36
C ASN A 485 -0.22 21.32 3.28
N GLN A 486 0.88 21.70 3.93
CA GLN A 486 1.35 23.09 3.93
C GLN A 486 1.70 23.56 2.52
N SER A 487 1.51 24.85 2.23
CA SER A 487 1.74 25.40 0.88
C SER A 487 3.17 25.15 0.35
N SER A 488 4.18 25.09 1.24
CA SER A 488 5.55 24.72 0.86
C SER A 488 5.65 23.28 0.33
N PHE A 489 4.98 22.35 0.99
CA PHE A 489 4.90 20.95 0.56
C PHE A 489 4.12 20.85 -0.76
N VAL A 490 2.96 21.49 -0.84
CA VAL A 490 2.13 21.50 -2.06
C VAL A 490 2.89 22.02 -3.28
N ASN A 491 3.61 23.14 -3.12
CA ASN A 491 4.40 23.73 -4.19
C ASN A 491 5.53 22.81 -4.69
N GLN A 492 5.99 21.87 -3.85
CA GLN A 492 7.09 20.97 -4.18
C GLN A 492 6.61 19.60 -4.68
N TYR A 493 5.54 19.05 -4.11
CA TYR A 493 5.14 17.65 -4.28
C TYR A 493 3.70 17.46 -4.78
N GLY A 494 2.95 18.54 -5.00
CA GLY A 494 1.50 18.50 -5.22
C GLY A 494 0.72 18.47 -3.91
N ASP A 495 -0.57 18.77 -3.98
CA ASP A 495 -1.47 18.59 -2.83
C ASP A 495 -1.83 17.11 -2.74
N ARG A 496 -1.40 16.46 -1.66
CA ARG A 496 -1.55 15.02 -1.41
C ARG A 496 -2.50 14.76 -0.24
N THR A 497 -3.29 15.77 0.10
CA THR A 497 -4.28 15.71 1.18
C THR A 497 -5.39 14.74 0.83
N ASN A 498 -5.81 13.90 1.77
CA ASN A 498 -6.89 12.95 1.53
C ASN A 498 -8.28 13.61 1.71
N PRO A 499 -9.08 13.75 0.65
CA PRO A 499 -10.36 14.45 0.72
C PRO A 499 -11.41 13.73 1.55
N TRP A 500 -11.35 12.39 1.63
CA TRP A 500 -12.30 11.61 2.42
C TRP A 500 -12.15 11.90 3.92
N PHE A 501 -10.91 12.00 4.39
CA PHE A 501 -10.63 12.32 5.80
C PHE A 501 -10.87 13.79 6.13
N VAL A 502 -10.49 14.72 5.23
CA VAL A 502 -10.77 16.15 5.42
C VAL A 502 -12.27 16.38 5.58
N LEU A 503 -13.09 15.76 4.73
CA LEU A 503 -14.54 15.88 4.80
C LEU A 503 -15.11 15.34 6.12
N LEU A 504 -14.68 14.16 6.56
CA LEU A 504 -15.29 13.51 7.72
C LEU A 504 -14.80 14.07 9.05
N MET A 505 -13.57 14.55 9.14
CA MET A 505 -13.02 15.03 10.41
C MET A 505 -13.62 16.38 10.86
N THR A 506 -14.36 17.09 10.00
CA THR A 506 -15.15 18.26 10.39
C THR A 506 -16.41 17.88 11.18
N GLU A 507 -16.84 16.62 11.13
CA GLU A 507 -18.06 16.13 11.77
C GLU A 507 -17.83 15.67 13.22
N ASP A 508 -18.56 16.27 14.18
CA ASP A 508 -18.48 15.92 15.61
C ASP A 508 -18.70 14.42 15.86
N TRP A 509 -19.67 13.81 15.16
CA TRP A 509 -19.99 12.39 15.35
C TRP A 509 -18.87 11.47 14.86
N PHE A 510 -18.09 11.88 13.85
CA PHE A 510 -16.96 11.10 13.36
C PHE A 510 -15.77 11.25 14.32
N GLN A 511 -15.50 12.47 14.79
CA GLN A 511 -14.50 12.72 15.83
C GLN A 511 -14.77 11.89 17.09
N ASP A 512 -16.02 11.75 17.51
CA ASP A 512 -16.37 10.93 18.67
C ASP A 512 -16.11 9.43 18.44
N LEU A 513 -16.30 8.93 17.22
CA LEU A 513 -15.94 7.54 16.87
C LEU A 513 -14.42 7.35 16.87
N VAL A 514 -13.65 8.33 16.36
CA VAL A 514 -12.19 8.32 16.43
C VAL A 514 -11.71 8.28 17.88
N LYS A 515 -12.25 9.13 18.76
CA LYS A 515 -11.94 9.13 20.20
C LYS A 515 -12.26 7.79 20.85
N ALA A 516 -13.42 7.22 20.55
CA ALA A 516 -13.83 5.93 21.11
C ALA A 516 -12.88 4.80 20.67
N ARG A 517 -12.56 4.71 19.38
CA ARG A 517 -11.64 3.69 18.86
C ARG A 517 -10.21 3.91 19.36
N TRP A 518 -9.75 5.16 19.42
CA TRP A 518 -8.43 5.49 20.00
C TRP A 518 -8.30 4.95 21.42
N ASN A 519 -9.28 5.22 22.30
CA ASN A 519 -9.27 4.77 23.68
C ASN A 519 -9.27 3.23 23.83
N GLU A 520 -9.79 2.50 22.84
CA GLU A 520 -9.73 1.05 22.81
C GLU A 520 -8.32 0.52 22.49
N VAL A 521 -7.64 1.13 21.51
CA VAL A 521 -6.36 0.62 20.99
C VAL A 521 -5.14 1.24 21.66
N TYR A 522 -5.26 2.44 22.22
CA TYR A 522 -4.19 3.19 22.88
C TYR A 522 -3.96 2.68 24.30
N THR A 523 -3.21 1.59 24.43
CA THR A 523 -2.80 1.03 25.73
C THR A 523 -1.38 0.49 25.68
N SER A 524 -0.78 0.19 26.84
CA SER A 524 0.56 -0.42 26.94
C SER A 524 0.67 -1.79 26.27
N LYS A 525 -0.44 -2.51 26.12
CA LYS A 525 -0.54 -3.77 25.37
C LYS A 525 -1.07 -3.59 23.94
N GLY A 526 -1.52 -2.39 23.58
CA GLY A 526 -1.94 -2.00 22.24
C GLY A 526 -0.83 -1.25 21.50
N LEU A 527 -1.15 -0.08 20.95
CA LEU A 527 -0.24 0.68 20.07
C LEU A 527 1.11 1.05 20.74
N ILE A 528 1.10 1.37 22.04
CA ILE A 528 2.33 1.68 22.79
C ILE A 528 3.23 0.44 22.87
N GLY A 529 2.65 -0.74 23.12
CA GLY A 529 3.38 -1.99 23.21
C GLY A 529 4.04 -2.36 21.89
N ILE A 530 3.29 -2.27 20.79
CA ILE A 530 3.77 -2.51 19.43
C ILE A 530 4.96 -1.61 19.09
N THR A 531 4.86 -0.32 19.41
CA THR A 531 5.94 0.64 19.12
C THR A 531 7.20 0.36 19.96
N LYS A 532 7.04 -0.02 21.23
CA LYS A 532 8.17 -0.44 22.09
C LYS A 532 8.81 -1.73 21.60
N ASP A 533 8.01 -2.69 21.12
CA ASP A 533 8.52 -3.93 20.55
C ASP A 533 9.31 -3.67 19.26
N ALA A 534 8.86 -2.74 18.41
CA ALA A 534 9.61 -2.33 17.23
C ALA A 534 10.96 -1.69 17.59
N LYS A 535 11.01 -0.88 18.64
CA LYS A 535 12.28 -0.35 19.18
C LYS A 535 13.19 -1.47 19.68
N ALA A 536 12.67 -2.38 20.51
CA ALA A 536 13.42 -3.49 21.07
C ALA A 536 13.92 -4.45 19.97
N LEU A 537 13.20 -4.58 18.86
CA LEU A 537 13.63 -5.33 17.69
C LEU A 537 14.90 -4.71 17.08
N CYS A 538 14.96 -3.38 16.93
CA CYS A 538 16.16 -2.69 16.45
C CYS A 538 17.36 -2.92 17.36
N GLU A 539 17.16 -2.93 18.68
CA GLU A 539 18.20 -3.20 19.68
C GLU A 539 18.69 -4.65 19.61
N THR A 540 17.75 -5.60 19.52
CA THR A 540 18.03 -7.04 19.54
C THR A 540 18.78 -7.49 18.28
N TYR A 541 18.37 -6.99 17.11
CA TYR A 541 18.92 -7.38 15.81
C TYR A 541 19.83 -6.31 15.22
N PHE A 542 20.44 -5.46 16.06
CA PHE A 542 21.24 -4.32 15.64
C PHE A 542 22.30 -4.67 14.58
N ASP A 543 23.11 -5.71 14.84
CA ASP A 543 24.18 -6.16 13.93
C ASP A 543 23.64 -6.69 12.60
N ASP A 544 22.45 -7.29 12.59
CA ASP A 544 21.84 -7.82 11.37
C ASP A 544 21.15 -6.74 10.54
N LEU A 545 20.51 -5.77 11.20
CA LEU A 545 19.80 -4.65 10.57
C LEU A 545 20.76 -3.56 10.08
N SER A 546 21.95 -3.44 10.69
CA SER A 546 23.00 -2.49 10.27
C SER A 546 23.77 -2.93 9.01
N LYS A 547 23.55 -4.16 8.51
CA LYS A 547 24.23 -4.65 7.30
C LYS A 547 23.84 -3.80 6.08
N LYS A 548 24.86 -3.22 5.43
CA LYS A 548 24.82 -2.17 4.37
C LYS A 548 24.56 -0.73 4.85
N GLN A 549 23.85 -0.53 5.95
CA GLN A 549 23.49 0.81 6.45
C GLN A 549 23.64 0.83 7.98
N GLU A 550 24.83 1.21 8.46
CA GLU A 550 25.16 1.14 9.89
C GLU A 550 24.22 1.98 10.78
N TYR A 551 23.71 3.09 10.24
CA TYR A 551 22.81 3.99 10.97
C TYR A 551 21.35 3.53 11.03
N ALA A 552 20.95 2.56 10.19
CA ALA A 552 19.54 2.25 9.97
C ALA A 552 18.79 1.78 11.25
N PRO A 553 19.39 0.94 12.14
CA PRO A 553 18.73 0.58 13.40
C PRO A 553 18.62 1.75 14.37
N TYR A 554 19.61 2.66 14.41
CA TYR A 554 19.53 3.89 15.22
C TYR A 554 18.36 4.76 14.76
N SER A 555 18.27 5.03 13.45
CA SER A 555 17.15 5.79 12.90
C SER A 555 15.80 5.10 13.13
N GLY A 556 15.76 3.76 13.18
CA GLY A 556 14.59 3.00 13.57
C GLY A 556 14.19 3.21 15.04
N MET A 557 15.15 3.18 15.97
CA MET A 557 14.88 3.46 17.39
C MET A 557 14.40 4.90 17.59
N ASP A 558 15.02 5.87 16.92
CA ASP A 558 14.61 7.28 16.96
C ASP A 558 13.20 7.48 16.38
N LEU A 559 12.85 6.72 15.34
CA LEU A 559 11.49 6.72 14.80
C LEU A 559 10.49 6.19 15.84
N ALA A 560 10.78 5.05 16.47
CA ALA A 560 9.89 4.48 17.48
C ALA A 560 9.68 5.42 18.67
N ASP A 561 10.75 6.07 19.16
CA ASP A 561 10.65 7.08 20.22
C ASP A 561 9.80 8.28 19.79
N TRP A 562 9.96 8.75 18.55
CA TRP A 562 9.13 9.81 18.01
C TRP A 562 7.66 9.39 17.92
N VAL A 563 7.36 8.18 17.44
CA VAL A 563 5.98 7.66 17.34
C VAL A 563 5.33 7.57 18.72
N LEU A 564 6.07 7.20 19.77
CA LEU A 564 5.56 7.23 21.14
C LEU A 564 5.18 8.65 21.59
N GLU A 565 5.98 9.67 21.26
CA GLU A 565 5.64 11.07 21.55
C GLU A 565 4.47 11.56 20.69
N ARG A 566 4.38 11.12 19.43
CA ARG A 566 3.26 11.40 18.54
C ARG A 566 1.95 10.85 19.12
N MET A 567 1.95 9.59 19.58
CA MET A 567 0.79 8.99 20.22
C MET A 567 0.40 9.73 21.51
N LYS A 568 1.35 10.18 22.33
CA LYS A 568 1.04 11.03 23.49
C LYS A 568 0.39 12.36 23.11
N TRP A 569 0.73 12.91 21.95
CA TRP A 569 0.07 14.12 21.46
C TRP A 569 -1.35 13.83 20.99
N LEU A 570 -1.55 12.76 20.22
CA LEU A 570 -2.87 12.30 19.76
C LEU A 570 -3.78 11.96 20.95
N ASP A 571 -3.23 11.35 21.98
CA ASP A 571 -3.94 11.06 23.24
C ASP A 571 -4.44 12.32 23.95
N LYS A 572 -3.70 13.43 23.86
CA LYS A 572 -4.22 14.72 24.37
C LYS A 572 -5.36 15.30 23.52
N GLN A 573 -5.46 14.88 22.27
CA GLN A 573 -6.53 15.33 21.37
C GLN A 573 -7.76 14.43 21.48
N TRP A 574 -7.56 13.13 21.69
CA TRP A 574 -8.60 12.11 21.53
C TRP A 574 -8.92 11.29 22.79
N GLY A 575 -8.05 11.34 23.81
CA GLY A 575 -8.15 10.58 25.06
C GLY A 575 -8.93 11.24 26.19
#